data_AF-A0A517NQ81-F1
#
_entry.id   AF-A0A517NQ81-F1
#
_cell.length_a   1.000
_cell.length_b   1.000
_cell.length_c   1.000
_cell.angle_alpha   90.00
_cell.angle_beta   90.00
_cell.angle_gamma   90.00
#
_symmetry.space_group_name_H-M   'P 1'
#
loop_
_entity.id
_entity.type
_entity.pdbx_description
1 polymer ?
#
loop_
_entity_poly.entity_id
_entity_poly.type
_entity_poly.pdbx_seq_one_letter_code
_entity_poly.pdbx_strand_id
1 'polypeptide(L)'
;MNNTNPEIEEQLSKLTDICCKALDSQTPDITAETEAVLRALVMSGFARMEGAPLQVQIENRVNSRCESSAMNRGGALTSITGQLQSKFDNLVRWESQQPDSQTQSKAANISSATKS
;
A
#
# COMPACT_ATOMS: atom_id res chain seq x y z
N MET A 1 -10.90 5.46 17.32
CA MET A 1 -9.72 6.08 16.70
C MET A 1 -8.69 4.97 16.58
N ASN A 2 -8.42 4.50 15.37
CA ASN A 2 -7.57 3.32 15.15
C ASN A 2 -6.13 3.63 15.58
N ASN A 3 -5.49 2.66 16.27
CA ASN A 3 -4.07 2.67 16.61
C ASN A 3 -3.21 2.39 15.38
N THR A 4 -3.46 3.09 14.28
CA THR A 4 -2.67 2.94 13.06
C THR A 4 -1.41 3.80 13.19
N ASN A 5 -0.24 3.21 12.92
CA ASN A 5 1.04 3.93 12.84
C ASN A 5 0.86 5.17 11.92
N PRO A 6 1.32 6.37 12.29
CA PRO A 6 1.28 7.57 11.43
C PRO A 6 1.70 7.32 9.98
N GLU A 7 2.69 6.45 9.76
CA GLU A 7 3.15 6.08 8.41
C GLU A 7 2.05 5.38 7.59
N ILE A 8 1.24 4.52 8.23
CA ILE A 8 0.13 3.82 7.58
C ILE A 8 -0.96 4.82 7.21
N GLU A 9 -1.33 5.74 8.11
CA GLU A 9 -2.35 6.75 7.79
C GLU A 9 -1.88 7.67 6.65
N GLU A 10 -0.60 8.02 6.60
CA GLU A 10 -0.04 8.80 5.50
C GLU A 10 -0.18 8.06 4.16
N GLN A 11 0.16 6.76 4.14
CA GLN A 11 0.05 5.91 2.94
C GLN A 11 -1.41 5.74 2.51
N LEU A 12 -2.34 5.51 3.45
CA LEU A 12 -3.77 5.42 3.16
C LEU A 12 -4.33 6.75 2.65
N SER A 13 -3.87 7.88 3.19
CA SER A 13 -4.22 9.22 2.70
C SER A 13 -3.74 9.42 1.27
N LYS A 14 -2.50 9.05 0.94
CA LYS A 14 -1.95 9.13 -0.43
C LYS A 14 -2.76 8.28 -1.41
N LEU A 15 -3.09 7.05 -1.06
CA LEU A 15 -3.93 6.18 -1.89
C LEU A 15 -5.34 6.77 -2.08
N THR A 16 -5.90 7.37 -1.03
CA THR A 16 -7.19 8.08 -1.11
C THR A 16 -7.12 9.24 -2.09
N ASP A 17 -6.05 10.05 -2.03
CA ASP A 17 -5.84 11.18 -2.95
C ASP A 17 -5.69 10.72 -4.41
N ILE A 18 -4.97 9.63 -4.65
CA ILE A 18 -4.86 9.00 -5.98
C ILE A 18 -6.24 8.55 -6.47
N CYS A 19 -7.03 7.90 -5.63
CA CYS A 19 -8.39 7.48 -5.97
C CYS A 19 -9.31 8.67 -6.29
N CYS A 20 -9.30 9.73 -5.48
CA CYS A 20 -10.09 10.93 -5.76
C CYS A 20 -9.71 11.54 -7.12
N LYS A 21 -8.41 11.70 -7.39
CA LYS A 21 -7.93 12.22 -8.70
C LYS A 21 -8.32 11.32 -9.87
N ALA A 22 -8.21 9.99 -9.71
CA ALA A 22 -8.63 9.04 -10.73
C ALA A 22 -10.13 9.10 -11.00
N LEU A 23 -10.94 9.26 -9.95
CA LEU A 23 -12.38 9.45 -10.06
C LEU A 23 -12.74 10.77 -10.75
N ASP A 24 -11.96 11.83 -10.61
CA ASP A 24 -12.21 13.09 -11.33
C ASP A 24 -11.76 13.01 -12.79
N SER A 25 -10.58 12.42 -13.03
CA SER A 25 -9.89 12.39 -14.33
C SER A 25 -10.41 11.31 -15.28
N GLN A 26 -11.29 10.40 -14.82
CA GLN A 26 -11.79 9.22 -15.56
C GLN A 26 -10.71 8.23 -16.02
N THR A 27 -9.46 8.44 -15.61
CA THR A 27 -8.32 7.60 -15.95
C THR A 27 -7.74 7.09 -14.65
N PRO A 28 -8.02 5.83 -14.28
CA PRO A 28 -7.37 5.21 -13.14
C PRO A 28 -5.94 4.87 -13.51
N ASP A 29 -5.04 5.82 -13.32
CA ASP A 29 -3.63 5.58 -13.59
C ASP A 29 -3.00 4.92 -12.37
N ILE A 30 -2.93 3.58 -12.39
CA ILE A 30 -2.10 2.84 -11.45
C ILE A 30 -0.66 2.97 -11.92
N THR A 31 -0.05 4.08 -11.52
CA THR A 31 1.32 4.43 -11.87
C THR A 31 2.34 3.72 -10.96
N ALA A 32 3.62 3.89 -11.27
CA ALA A 32 4.73 3.48 -10.39
C ALA A 32 4.65 4.12 -8.99
N GLU A 33 4.06 5.31 -8.87
CA GLU A 33 3.83 5.97 -7.58
C GLU A 33 2.85 5.16 -6.72
N THR A 34 1.73 4.71 -7.30
CA THR A 34 0.74 3.87 -6.63
C THR A 34 1.37 2.57 -6.14
N GLU A 35 2.20 1.92 -6.96
CA GLU A 35 2.91 0.70 -6.54
C GLU A 35 3.90 0.96 -5.39
N ALA A 36 4.64 2.07 -5.43
CA ALA A 36 5.55 2.45 -4.36
C ALA A 36 4.82 2.66 -3.02
N VAL A 37 3.64 3.31 -3.07
CA VAL A 37 2.81 3.51 -1.87
C VAL A 37 2.26 2.18 -1.35
N LEU A 38 1.82 1.27 -2.23
CA LEU A 38 1.36 -0.06 -1.83
C LEU A 38 2.47 -0.90 -1.19
N ARG A 39 3.69 -0.87 -1.72
CA ARG A 39 4.85 -1.55 -1.11
C ARG A 39 5.16 -0.98 0.27
N ALA A 40 5.19 0.35 0.40
CA ALA A 40 5.42 1.00 1.68
C ALA A 40 4.35 0.61 2.72
N LEU A 41 3.11 0.41 2.28
CA LEU A 41 2.01 -0.08 3.12
C LEU A 41 2.17 -1.54 3.56
N VAL A 42 2.73 -2.40 2.70
CA VAL A 42 3.10 -3.76 3.10
C VAL A 42 4.22 -3.73 4.14
N MET A 43 5.27 -2.92 3.90
CA MET A 43 6.43 -2.80 4.79
C MET A 43 6.08 -2.21 6.16
N SER A 44 5.11 -1.29 6.23
CA SER A 44 4.62 -0.72 7.49
C SER A 44 3.78 -1.70 8.31
N GLY A 45 3.55 -2.91 7.80
CA GLY A 45 2.87 -4.00 8.52
C GLY A 45 1.35 -3.97 8.37
N PHE A 46 0.79 -3.16 7.47
CA PHE A 46 -0.66 -3.06 7.29
C PHE A 46 -1.34 -4.41 7.08
N ALA A 47 -0.72 -5.30 6.30
CA ALA A 47 -1.23 -6.63 6.02
C ALA A 47 -1.40 -7.53 7.26
N ARG A 48 -0.70 -7.21 8.35
CA ARG A 48 -0.72 -7.97 9.61
C ARG A 48 -1.63 -7.34 10.66
N MET A 49 -2.14 -6.13 10.41
CA MET A 49 -3.04 -5.47 11.34
C MET A 49 -4.43 -6.09 11.27
N GLU A 50 -5.06 -6.24 12.44
CA GLU A 50 -6.48 -6.57 12.50
C GLU A 50 -7.30 -5.37 12.01
N GLY A 51 -8.08 -5.57 10.95
CA GLY A 51 -8.86 -4.48 10.38
C GLY A 51 -9.58 -4.85 9.10
N ALA A 52 -10.31 -3.87 8.57
CA ALA A 52 -10.97 -4.01 7.28
C ALA A 52 -9.93 -4.11 6.14
N PRO A 53 -10.26 -4.79 5.03
CA PRO A 53 -9.41 -4.86 3.84
C PRO A 53 -9.01 -3.48 3.33
N LEU A 54 -7.89 -3.40 2.60
CA LEU A 54 -7.40 -2.16 2.00
C LEU A 54 -8.49 -1.50 1.15
N GLN A 55 -9.20 -2.29 0.34
CA GLN A 55 -10.33 -1.80 -0.45
C GLN A 55 -11.33 -1.01 0.39
N VAL A 56 -11.86 -1.62 1.46
CA VAL A 56 -12.88 -1.02 2.33
C VAL A 56 -12.34 0.23 3.04
N GLN A 57 -11.08 0.18 3.48
CA GLN A 57 -10.40 1.30 4.13
C GLN A 57 -10.27 2.52 3.21
N ILE A 58 -9.97 2.29 1.93
CA ILE A 58 -9.87 3.37 0.93
C ILE A 58 -11.25 3.84 0.51
N GLU A 59 -12.21 2.95 0.25
CA GLU A 59 -13.59 3.32 -0.11
C GLU A 59 -14.23 4.22 0.95
N ASN A 60 -14.11 3.87 2.23
CA ASN A 60 -14.63 4.69 3.34
C ASN A 60 -13.98 6.10 3.37
N ARG A 61 -12.67 6.17 3.14
CA ARG A 61 -11.94 7.45 3.12
C ARG A 61 -12.30 8.29 1.90
N VAL A 62 -12.41 7.68 0.72
CA VAL A 62 -12.81 8.34 -0.53
C VAL A 62 -14.24 8.88 -0.42
N ASN A 63 -15.18 8.07 0.09
CA ASN A 63 -16.56 8.50 0.33
C ASN A 63 -16.63 9.71 1.28
N SER A 64 -15.72 9.80 2.25
CA SER A 64 -15.66 10.92 3.19
C SER A 64 -14.95 12.16 2.62
N ARG A 65 -13.93 11.97 1.78
CA ARG A 65 -13.02 13.05 1.32
C ARG A 65 -13.39 13.64 -0.03
N CYS A 66 -13.98 12.85 -0.91
CA CYS A 66 -14.40 13.24 -2.26
C CYS A 66 -15.81 12.72 -2.55
N GLU A 67 -16.73 13.01 -1.63
CA GLU A 67 -18.13 12.56 -1.60
C GLU A 67 -18.86 12.76 -2.93
N SER A 68 -18.74 13.94 -3.55
CA SER A 68 -19.42 14.25 -4.81
C SER A 68 -18.95 13.38 -5.98
N SER A 69 -17.66 13.08 -6.05
CA SER A 69 -17.08 12.22 -7.09
C SER A 69 -17.39 10.75 -6.82
N ALA A 70 -17.37 10.34 -5.54
CA ALA A 70 -17.66 8.97 -5.11
C ALA A 70 -19.13 8.56 -5.31
N MET A 71 -20.09 9.42 -4.93
CA MET A 71 -21.53 9.14 -5.07
C MET A 71 -21.96 8.88 -6.51
N ASN A 72 -21.41 9.65 -7.45
CA ASN A 72 -21.76 9.52 -8.86
C ASN A 72 -20.99 8.42 -9.59
N ARG A 73 -19.94 7.88 -8.97
CA ARG A 73 -18.99 6.95 -9.60
C ARG A 73 -18.64 5.75 -8.71
N GLY A 74 -19.59 5.29 -7.89
CA GLY A 74 -19.39 4.18 -6.97
C GLY A 74 -18.86 2.90 -7.65
N GLY A 75 -19.37 2.56 -8.84
CA GLY A 75 -18.87 1.41 -9.60
C GLY A 75 -17.42 1.58 -10.08
N ALA A 76 -17.02 2.79 -10.47
CA ALA A 76 -15.64 3.09 -10.84
C ALA A 76 -14.74 3.05 -9.60
N LEU A 77 -15.20 3.59 -8.47
CA LEU A 77 -14.50 3.52 -7.19
C LEU A 77 -14.20 2.06 -6.81
N THR A 78 -15.22 1.20 -6.78
CA THR A 78 -15.06 -0.23 -6.48
C THR A 78 -14.11 -0.94 -7.44
N SER A 79 -14.13 -0.56 -8.74
CA SER A 79 -13.20 -1.12 -9.71
C SER A 79 -11.75 -0.71 -9.42
N ILE A 80 -11.50 0.56 -9.09
CA ILE A 80 -10.18 1.09 -8.78
C ILE A 80 -9.65 0.45 -7.49
N THR A 81 -10.45 0.45 -6.43
CA THR A 81 -10.05 -0.08 -5.13
C THR A 81 -9.88 -1.60 -5.16
N GLY A 82 -10.66 -2.32 -5.98
CA GLY A 82 -10.46 -3.74 -6.25
C GLY A 82 -9.13 -4.04 -6.95
N GLN A 83 -8.69 -3.18 -7.88
CA GLN A 83 -7.37 -3.30 -8.50
C GLN A 83 -6.24 -3.02 -7.50
N LEU A 84 -6.41 -2.02 -6.63
CA LEU A 84 -5.45 -1.72 -5.56
C LEU A 84 -5.33 -2.89 -4.58
N GLN A 85 -6.46 -3.47 -4.15
CA GLN A 85 -6.50 -4.66 -3.28
C GLN A 85 -5.79 -5.83 -3.93
N SER A 86 -6.09 -6.13 -5.20
CA SER A 86 -5.45 -7.24 -5.92
C SER A 86 -3.93 -7.08 -6.00
N LYS A 87 -3.43 -5.86 -6.25
CA LYS A 87 -2.00 -5.56 -6.26
C LYS A 87 -1.38 -5.66 -4.88
N PHE A 88 -2.05 -5.14 -3.87
CA PHE A 88 -1.62 -5.26 -2.48
C PHE A 88 -1.47 -6.72 -2.07
N ASP A 89 -2.48 -7.56 -2.34
CA ASP A 89 -2.46 -8.98 -2.01
C ASP A 89 -1.32 -9.72 -2.72
N ASN A 90 -1.04 -9.36 -3.98
CA ASN A 90 0.10 -9.90 -4.72
C ASN A 90 1.44 -9.50 -4.09
N LEU A 91 1.58 -8.24 -3.64
CA LEU A 91 2.79 -7.78 -2.95
C LEU A 91 2.96 -8.51 -1.61
N VAL A 92 1.89 -8.64 -0.82
CA VAL A 92 1.92 -9.39 0.46
C VAL A 92 2.34 -10.84 0.24
N ARG A 93 1.80 -11.49 -0.79
CA ARG A 93 2.18 -12.88 -1.15
C ARG A 93 3.64 -12.97 -1.57
N TRP A 94 4.12 -12.04 -2.39
CA TRP A 94 5.50 -12.02 -2.87
C TRP A 94 6.50 -11.83 -1.72
N GLU A 95 6.26 -10.86 -0.83
CA GLU A 95 7.07 -10.63 0.37
C GLU A 95 7.06 -11.85 1.31
N SER A 96 5.93 -12.56 1.42
CA SER A 96 5.84 -13.77 2.24
C SER A 96 6.60 -14.96 1.65
N GLN A 97 6.78 -14.99 0.32
CA GLN A 97 7.53 -16.03 -0.41
C GLN A 97 9.04 -15.72 -0.48
N GLN A 98 9.44 -14.47 -0.23
CA GLN A 98 10.84 -14.05 -0.16
C GLN A 98 11.19 -13.54 1.24
N PRO A 99 11.34 -14.42 2.24
CA PRO A 99 11.65 -13.99 3.60
C PRO A 99 13.03 -13.29 3.77
N ASP A 100 13.89 -13.23 2.74
CA ASP A 100 15.30 -12.85 2.92
C ASP A 100 15.99 -12.14 1.71
N SER A 101 15.33 -11.19 1.05
CA SER A 101 15.99 -10.37 0.01
C SER A 101 16.43 -8.97 0.48
N GLN A 102 16.17 -8.59 1.74
CA GLN A 102 16.57 -7.28 2.30
C GLN A 102 17.46 -7.35 3.55
N THR A 103 18.02 -8.52 3.89
CA THR A 103 19.28 -8.52 4.64
C THR A 103 20.40 -8.26 3.65
N GLN A 104 20.62 -6.99 3.30
CA GLN A 104 21.98 -6.59 2.96
C GLN A 104 22.78 -6.75 4.25
N SER A 105 23.20 -8.00 4.51
CA SER A 105 24.28 -8.34 5.39
C SER A 105 25.42 -7.46 4.93
N LYS A 106 25.62 -6.36 5.64
CA LYS A 106 26.77 -5.50 5.47
C LYS A 106 27.94 -6.44 5.73
N ALA A 107 28.58 -6.90 4.66
CA ALA A 107 29.77 -7.72 4.73
C ALA A 107 30.82 -6.90 5.49
N ALA A 108 30.88 -7.11 6.80
CA ALA A 108 32.02 -6.72 7.59
C ALA A 108 33.13 -7.70 7.22
N ASN A 109 33.78 -7.37 6.11
CA ASN A 109 35.14 -7.80 5.82
C ASN A 109 35.98 -7.48 7.06
N ILE A 110 36.30 -8.48 7.88
CA ILE A 110 37.61 -8.54 8.52
C ILE A 110 38.12 -9.98 8.41
N SER A 111 39.22 -10.07 7.70
CA SER A 111 39.91 -11.26 7.26
C SER A 111 40.27 -12.20 8.40
N SER A 112 40.22 -13.49 8.09
CA SER A 112 41.03 -14.53 8.73
C SER A 112 42.43 -14.01 9.08
N ALA A 113 42.73 -13.95 10.37
CA ALA A 113 44.10 -14.03 10.86
C ALA A 113 44.21 -15.30 11.71
N THR A 114 44.48 -16.42 11.02
CA THR A 114 45.11 -17.60 11.62
C THR A 114 46.61 -17.57 11.28
N LYS A 115 47.44 -18.14 12.18
CA LYS A 115 48.92 -18.22 12.25
C LYS A 115 49.57 -17.06 13.01
N SER A 116 50.39 -17.25 14.05
CA SER A 116 51.16 -18.42 14.52
C SER A 116 51.33 -18.38 16.05
#